data_AF-A0A357F7D7-F1
#
_entry.id   AF-A0A357F7D7-F1
#
_cell.length_a   1.000
_cell.length_b   1.000
_cell.length_c   1.000
_cell.angle_alpha   90.00
_cell.angle_beta   90.00
_cell.angle_gamma   90.00
#
_symmetry.space_group_name_H-M   'P 1'
#
loop_
_entity.id
_entity.type
_entity.pdbx_description
1 polymer ?
#
loop_
_entity_poly.entity_id
_entity_poly.type
_entity_poly.pdbx_seq_one_letter_code
_entity_poly.pdbx_strand_id
1 'polypeptide(L)' 'MAEEDLPMISVGQAVLFTTPSYRDIEFTGKIERISWTADPETGRFPLYVIATNPGLKLRAGMSAKVYLLKKK' A
#
# COMPACT_ATOMS: atom_id res chain seq x y z
N MET A 1 5.17 7.64 -0.06
CA MET A 1 5.89 7.44 1.22
C MET A 1 7.05 8.43 1.30
N ALA A 2 7.51 8.81 2.49
CA ALA A 2 8.70 9.67 2.62
C ALA A 2 9.98 8.89 2.32
N GLU A 3 11.07 9.59 2.01
CA GLU A 3 12.37 8.96 1.70
C GLU A 3 12.97 8.25 2.91
N GLU A 4 12.83 8.86 4.11
CA GLU A 4 13.30 8.31 5.39
C GLU A 4 12.70 6.95 5.74
N ASP A 5 11.53 6.61 5.18
CA ASP A 5 10.86 5.33 5.39
C ASP A 5 11.40 4.21 4.48
N LEU A 6 12.08 4.55 3.37
CA LEU A 6 12.55 3.58 2.37
C LEU A 6 13.39 2.43 2.96
N PRO A 7 14.30 2.65 3.92
CA PRO A 7 15.09 1.56 4.52
C PRO A 7 14.25 0.52 5.27
N MET A 8 13.03 0.87 5.70
CA MET A 8 12.15 0.02 6.51
C MET A 8 11.19 -0.83 5.68
N ILE A 9 11.19 -0.64 4.35
CA ILE A 9 10.29 -1.35 3.45
C ILE A 9 11.03 -2.22 2.44
N SER A 10 10.36 -3.26 1.95
CA SER A 10 10.89 -4.07 0.85
C SER A 10 9.78 -4.67 0.00
N VAL A 11 10.09 -4.97 -1.26
CA VAL A 11 9.24 -5.80 -2.11
C VAL A 11 8.96 -7.14 -1.41
N GLY A 12 7.72 -7.62 -1.50
CA GLY A 12 7.23 -8.82 -0.84
C GLY A 12 6.75 -8.61 0.60
N GLN A 13 7.00 -7.45 1.22
CA GLN A 13 6.53 -7.17 2.57
C GLN A 13 5.01 -7.12 2.63
N ALA A 14 4.45 -7.76 3.65
CA ALA A 14 3.02 -7.80 3.89
C ALA A 14 2.51 -6.43 4.34
N VAL A 15 1.31 -6.10 3.86
CA VAL A 15 0.60 -4.87 4.23
C VAL A 15 -0.84 -5.19 4.58
N LEU A 16 -1.39 -4.40 5.49
CA LEU A 16 -2.80 -4.37 5.83
C LEU A 16 -3.36 -3.04 5.33
N PHE A 17 -4.55 -3.02 4.76
CA PHE A 17 -5.18 -1.76 4.39
C PHE A 17 -6.69 -1.80 4.54
N THR A 18 -7.26 -0.61 4.73
CA THR A 18 -8.70 -0.40 4.86
C THR A 18 -9.14 0.64 3.85
N THR A 19 -10.40 0.59 3.44
CA THR A 19 -10.99 1.61 2.55
C THR A 19 -12.17 2.26 3.27
N PRO A 20 -12.42 3.57 3.09
CA PRO A 20 -13.55 4.23 3.75
C PRO A 20 -14.92 3.61 3.41
N SER A 21 -15.03 2.97 2.24
CA SER A 21 -16.23 2.28 1.77
C SER A 21 -16.51 0.96 2.48
N TYR A 22 -15.51 0.36 3.13
CA TYR A 22 -15.62 -0.91 3.86
C TYR A 22 -14.87 -0.80 5.20
N ARG A 23 -15.45 -0.04 6.13
CA ARG A 23 -14.79 0.34 7.39
C ARG A 23 -14.44 -0.85 8.28
N ASP A 24 -15.27 -1.89 8.25
CA ASP A 24 -15.12 -3.08 9.09
C ASP A 24 -14.45 -4.25 8.34
N ILE A 25 -13.87 -3.98 7.16
CA ILE A 25 -13.18 -4.99 6.36
C ILE A 25 -11.72 -4.59 6.20
N GLU A 26 -10.85 -5.45 6.68
CA GLU A 26 -9.43 -5.37 6.42
C GLU A 26 -9.07 -6.16 5.17
N PHE A 27 -8.22 -5.57 4.34
CA PHE A 27 -7.64 -6.21 3.17
C PHE A 27 -6.15 -6.42 3.41
N THR A 28 -5.65 -7.56 2.97
CA THR A 28 -4.22 -7.87 3.04
C THR A 28 -3.61 -7.90 1.65
N GLY A 29 -2.38 -7.42 1.53
CA GLY A 29 -1.62 -7.49 0.29
C GLY A 29 -0.13 -7.61 0.56
N LYS A 30 0.64 -7.51 -0.51
CA LYS A 30 2.10 -7.40 -0.45
C LYS A 30 2.57 -6.25 -1.32
N ILE A 31 3.68 -5.62 -0.94
CA ILE A 31 4.37 -4.66 -1.79
C ILE A 31 4.87 -5.41 -3.02
N GLU A 32 4.36 -5.06 -4.19
CA GLU A 32 4.79 -5.62 -5.47
C GLU A 32 5.95 -4.80 -6.04
N ARG A 33 5.89 -3.48 -5.89
CA ARG A 33 6.89 -2.57 -6.44
C ARG A 33 7.00 -1.30 -5.61
N ILE A 34 8.24 -0.82 -5.48
CA ILE A 34 8.59 0.49 -4.96
C ILE A 34 9.12 1.29 -6.15
N SER A 35 8.62 2.51 -6.36
CA SER A 35 9.16 3.37 -7.42
C SER A 35 10.61 3.73 -7.13
N TRP A 36 11.42 3.85 -8.19
CA TRP A 36 12.81 4.33 -8.10
C TRP A 36 12.90 5.84 -7.93
N THR A 37 11.86 6.56 -8.33
CA THR A 37 11.77 8.01 -8.27
C THR A 37 10.59 8.43 -7.42
N ALA A 38 10.76 9.53 -6.69
CA ALA A 38 9.68 10.23 -6.02
C ALA A 38 8.74 10.88 -7.06
N ASP A 39 7.46 10.96 -6.71
CA ASP A 39 6.51 11.81 -7.40
C ASP A 39 6.92 13.29 -7.21
N PRO A 40 7.11 14.07 -8.29
CA PRO A 40 7.68 15.41 -8.19
C PRO A 40 6.74 16.43 -7.55
N GLU A 41 5.42 16.21 -7.58
CA GLU A 41 4.44 17.11 -6.99
C GLU A 41 4.36 16.92 -5.47
N THR A 42 4.46 15.68 -5.01
CA THR A 42 4.29 15.33 -3.59
C THR A 42 5.59 15.05 -2.85
N GLY A 43 6.71 14.88 -3.57
CA GLY A 43 8.00 14.45 -3.02
C GLY A 43 7.98 13.04 -2.43
N ARG A 44 6.93 12.26 -2.72
CA ARG A 44 6.69 10.95 -2.10
C ARG A 44 6.99 9.83 -3.08
N PHE A 45 7.59 8.76 -2.60
CA PHE A 45 7.80 7.54 -3.37
C PHE A 45 6.49 6.75 -3.50
N PRO A 46 6.00 6.47 -4.73
CA PRO A 46 4.87 5.59 -4.94
C PRO A 46 5.16 4.14 -4.54
N LEU A 47 4.18 3.51 -3.89
CA LEU A 47 4.18 2.09 -3.56
C LEU A 47 3.02 1.40 -4.26
N TYR A 48 3.30 0.25 -4.85
CA TYR A 48 2.31 -0.58 -5.53
C TYR A 48 2.09 -1.84 -4.72
N VAL A 49 0.84 -2.07 -4.34
CA VAL A 49 0.40 -3.22 -3.55
C VAL A 49 -0.44 -4.12 -4.43
N ILE A 50 -0.11 -5.41 -4.42
CA ILE A 50 -0.96 -6.44 -5.00
C ILE A 50 -1.74 -7.14 -3.89
N ALA A 51 -3.04 -7.28 -4.09
CA ALA A 51 -3.98 -7.88 -3.13
C ALA A 51 -5.03 -8.70 -3.88
N THR A 52 -5.58 -9.71 -3.20
CA THR A 52 -6.75 -10.41 -3.72
C THR A 52 -7.99 -9.51 -3.58
N ASN A 53 -8.90 -9.59 -4.55
CA ASN A 53 -10.13 -8.79 -4.56
C ASN A 53 -11.38 -9.69 -4.57
N PRO A 54 -11.61 -10.47 -3.49
CA PRO A 54 -12.73 -11.39 -3.43
C PRO A 54 -14.06 -10.63 -3.52
N GLY A 55 -14.93 -11.07 -4.43
CA GLY A 55 -16.21 -10.42 -4.69
C GLY A 55 -16.10 -9.03 -5.32
N LEU A 56 -14.93 -8.67 -5.88
CA LEU A 56 -14.71 -7.42 -6.64
C LEU A 56 -15.05 -6.15 -5.85
N LYS A 57 -14.78 -6.16 -4.55
CA LYS A 57 -15.10 -5.06 -3.63
C LYS A 57 -14.19 -3.84 -3.85
N LEU A 58 -12.91 -4.07 -4.15
CA LEU A 58 -11.94 -3.02 -4.44
C LEU A 58 -12.14 -2.52 -5.87
N ARG A 59 -12.40 -1.23 -6.05
CA ARG A 59 -12.63 -0.60 -7.36
C ARG A 59 -11.63 0.50 -7.61
N ALA A 60 -11.34 0.77 -8.88
CA ALA A 60 -10.49 1.88 -9.28
C ALA A 60 -11.05 3.21 -8.75
N GLY A 61 -10.15 4.11 -8.33
CA GLY A 61 -10.50 5.41 -7.75
C GLY A 61 -10.80 5.40 -6.24
N MET A 62 -10.87 4.23 -5.60
CA MET A 62 -10.99 4.15 -4.15
C MET A 62 -9.70 4.59 -3.45
N SER A 63 -9.83 5.36 -2.37
CA SER A 63 -8.73 5.61 -1.45
C SER A 63 -8.58 4.46 -0.46
N ALA A 64 -7.36 4.27 0.01
CA ALA A 64 -7.03 3.27 1.03
C ALA A 64 -6.07 3.86 2.06
N LYS A 65 -6.24 3.45 3.32
CA LYS A 65 -5.25 3.68 4.37
C LYS A 65 -4.45 2.40 4.55
N VAL A 66 -3.14 2.49 4.32
CA VAL A 66 -2.22 1.36 4.33
C VAL A 66 -1.38 1.36 5.61
N TYR A 67 -1.23 0.18 6.20
CA TYR A 67 -0.41 -0.10 7.37
C TYR A 67 0.68 -1.09 6.97
N LEU A 68 1.92 -0.67 7.13
CA LEU A 68 3.09 -1.51 6.86
C LEU A 68 3.31 -2.44 8.06
N LEU A 69 3.31 -3.75 7.81
CA LEU A 69 3.61 -4.70 8.87
C LEU A 69 5.13 -4.75 9.06
N LYS A 70 5.58 -4.56 10.30
CA LYS A 70 7.00 -4.54 10.66
C LYS A 70 7.60 -5.92 10.40
N LYS A 71 8.78 -5.97 9.79
CA LYS A 71 9.57 -7.22 9.71
C LYS A 71 10.00 -7.62 11.14
N LYS A 72 9.91 -8.91 11.43
CA LYS A 72 10.52 -9.50 12.64
C LYS A 72 12.03 -9.53 12.49
#